data_AF-A0A7C6WXH8-F1
#
_entry.id   AF-A0A7C6WXH8-F1
#
_cell.length_a   1.000
_cell.length_b   1.000
_cell.length_c   1.000
_cell.angle_alpha   90.00
_cell.angle_beta   90.00
_cell.angle_gamma   90.00
#
_symmetry.space_group_name_H-M   'P 1'
#
loop_
_entity.id
_entity.type
_entity.pdbx_description
1 polymer ?
#
loop_
_entity_poly.entity_id
_entity_poly.type
_entity_poly.pdbx_seq_one_letter_code
_entity_poly.pdbx_strand_id
1 'polypeptide(L)'
;MRQLGGNTDSAQSASVRTSNVDTIRTSRNIPVGVSARHIHLCEEHLFALFGPGAKLNPIRDLPQPREFAAEERVTLVGPRLRAIENVRVLGPLRSFTQVEISRTDARILGMNPPVRQSGNLRD
;
A
#
# COMPACT_ATOMS: atom_id res chain seq x y z
N MET A 1 57.63 25.86 -27.72
CA MET A 1 57.43 26.10 -29.16
C MET A 1 57.34 24.76 -29.87
N ARG A 2 56.11 24.29 -30.13
CA ARG A 2 55.65 23.47 -31.29
C ARG A 2 54.32 22.80 -30.92
N GLN A 3 53.30 23.18 -31.69
CA GLN A 3 51.97 22.59 -31.75
C GLN A 3 51.98 21.31 -32.60
N LEU A 4 51.11 20.36 -32.25
CA LEU A 4 50.35 19.42 -33.11
C LEU A 4 49.03 19.21 -32.31
N GLY A 5 47.80 19.55 -32.71
CA GLY A 5 47.09 19.32 -33.98
C GLY A 5 46.77 17.82 -34.11
N GLY A 6 45.54 17.28 -34.09
CA GLY A 6 44.16 17.79 -34.00
C GLY A 6 43.16 16.61 -34.15
N ASN A 7 41.86 16.88 -33.90
CA ASN A 7 40.64 16.11 -34.28
C ASN A 7 40.47 14.67 -33.73
N THR A 8 39.29 14.16 -33.38
CA THR A 8 37.86 14.54 -33.46
C THR A 8 37.11 13.48 -32.65
N ASP A 9 36.16 13.86 -31.79
CA ASP A 9 34.83 13.25 -31.79
C ASP A 9 33.95 13.98 -30.77
N SER A 10 33.24 14.98 -31.31
CA SER A 10 32.10 15.59 -30.66
C SER A 10 30.98 14.56 -30.57
N ALA A 11 30.98 13.77 -29.49
CA ALA A 11 29.79 13.09 -29.03
C ALA A 11 28.81 14.16 -28.50
N GLN A 12 28.00 14.71 -29.40
CA GLN A 12 26.81 15.46 -29.04
C GLN A 12 25.85 14.51 -28.34
N SER A 13 25.88 14.48 -27.00
CA SER A 13 24.80 13.90 -26.23
C SER A 13 23.56 14.75 -26.45
N ALA A 14 22.58 14.18 -27.16
CA ALA A 14 21.31 14.80 -27.39
C ALA A 14 20.70 15.21 -26.04
N SER A 15 20.63 16.53 -25.80
CA SER A 15 19.86 17.11 -24.71
C SER A 15 18.40 16.72 -24.94
N VAL A 16 17.95 15.69 -24.22
CA VAL A 16 16.52 15.39 -24.11
C VAL A 16 15.89 16.62 -23.48
N ARG A 17 15.23 17.43 -24.32
CA ARG A 17 14.37 18.51 -23.87
C ARG A 17 13.20 17.86 -23.15
N THR A 18 13.31 17.68 -21.84
CA THR A 18 12.15 17.50 -20.98
C THR A 18 11.30 18.74 -21.15
N SER A 19 10.26 18.64 -21.97
CA SER A 19 9.21 19.65 -22.04
C SER A 19 8.75 19.91 -20.61
N ASN A 20 8.91 21.14 -20.15
CA ASN A 20 8.31 21.60 -18.90
C ASN A 20 6.82 21.28 -18.98
N VAL A 21 6.40 20.28 -18.21
CA VAL A 21 4.99 19.99 -18.04
C VAL A 21 4.48 21.12 -17.16
N ASP A 22 3.86 22.12 -17.80
CA ASP A 22 3.13 23.17 -17.10
C ASP A 22 2.08 22.50 -16.21
N THR A 23 2.38 22.44 -14.92
CA THR A 23 1.47 21.91 -13.91
C THR A 23 0.31 22.88 -13.81
N ILE A 24 -0.82 22.52 -14.40
CA ILE A 24 -2.07 23.28 -14.26
C ILE A 24 -2.40 23.36 -12.77
N ARG A 25 -2.19 24.52 -12.15
CA ARG A 25 -2.58 24.78 -10.77
C ARG A 25 -4.09 24.98 -10.71
N THR A 26 -4.84 23.88 -10.64
CA THR A 26 -6.26 23.94 -10.27
C THR A 26 -6.40 24.19 -8.77
N SER A 27 -7.34 25.04 -8.36
CA SER A 27 -7.70 25.31 -6.95
C SER A 27 -8.30 24.11 -6.19
N ARG A 28 -8.20 22.90 -6.75
CA ARG A 28 -8.77 21.66 -6.21
C ARG A 28 -7.72 20.55 -6.21
N ASN A 29 -6.64 20.76 -5.46
CA ASN A 29 -5.72 19.66 -5.17
C ASN A 29 -6.38 18.73 -4.14
N ILE A 30 -6.71 17.51 -4.58
CA ILE A 30 -7.26 16.48 -3.70
C ILE A 30 -6.08 15.59 -3.23
N PRO A 31 -5.84 15.46 -1.92
CA PRO A 31 -4.81 14.56 -1.43
C PRO A 31 -5.15 13.11 -1.80
N VAL A 32 -4.16 12.39 -2.32
CA VAL A 32 -4.32 10.98 -2.72
C VAL A 32 -3.73 10.08 -1.64
N GLY A 33 -4.55 9.18 -1.10
CA GLY A 33 -4.10 8.09 -0.24
C GLY A 33 -3.84 6.82 -1.05
N VAL A 34 -2.72 6.15 -0.79
CA VAL A 34 -2.42 4.83 -1.35
C VAL A 34 -2.48 3.80 -0.23
N SER A 35 -3.41 2.86 -0.34
CA SER A 35 -3.57 1.77 0.62
C SER A 35 -2.78 0.55 0.17
N ALA A 36 -1.79 0.15 0.97
CA ALA A 36 -1.23 -1.19 0.89
C ALA A 36 -2.23 -2.22 1.45
N ARG A 37 -1.98 -3.50 1.19
CA ARG A 37 -2.78 -4.59 1.77
C ARG A 37 -2.79 -4.52 3.30
N HIS A 38 -3.95 -4.70 3.90
CA HIS A 38 -4.12 -4.60 5.34
C HIS A 38 -5.37 -5.35 5.81
N ILE A 39 -5.49 -5.48 7.13
CA ILE A 39 -6.63 -6.11 7.80
C ILE A 39 -7.15 -5.18 8.90
N HIS A 40 -8.48 -5.09 9.01
CA HIS A 40 -9.17 -4.58 10.18
C HIS A 40 -9.68 -5.78 10.97
N LEU A 41 -9.54 -5.76 12.29
CA LEU A 41 -9.94 -6.87 13.16
C LEU A 41 -11.13 -6.49 14.04
N CYS A 42 -12.01 -7.46 14.31
CA CYS A 42 -12.85 -7.43 15.50
C CYS A 42 -12.08 -7.95 16.72
N GLU A 43 -12.62 -7.70 17.91
CA GLU A 43 -12.01 -8.11 19.18
C GLU A 43 -11.80 -9.62 19.29
N GLU A 44 -12.80 -10.41 18.92
CA GLU A 44 -12.72 -11.88 18.93
C GLU A 44 -11.52 -12.39 18.13
N HIS A 45 -11.34 -11.88 16.90
CA HIS A 45 -10.23 -12.29 16.04
C HIS A 45 -8.90 -11.71 16.49
N LEU A 46 -8.87 -10.52 17.12
CA LEU A 46 -7.65 -10.03 17.77
C LEU A 46 -7.20 -11.01 18.85
N PHE A 47 -8.11 -11.44 19.72
CA PHE A 47 -7.77 -12.35 20.82
C PHE A 47 -7.37 -13.74 20.32
N ALA A 48 -8.04 -14.24 19.27
CA ALA A 48 -7.66 -15.50 18.66
C ALA A 48 -6.24 -15.48 18.05
N LEU A 49 -5.84 -14.35 17.47
CA LEU A 49 -4.56 -14.21 16.78
C LEU A 49 -3.40 -13.81 17.70
N PHE A 50 -3.67 -12.96 18.70
CA PHE A 50 -2.63 -12.33 19.53
C PHE A 50 -2.76 -12.65 21.03
N GLY A 51 -3.76 -13.44 21.42
CA GLY A 51 -3.99 -13.89 22.79
C GLY A 51 -5.10 -13.11 23.53
N PRO A 52 -5.70 -13.70 24.58
CA PRO A 52 -6.78 -13.05 25.34
C PRO A 52 -6.36 -11.70 25.93
N GLY A 53 -7.19 -10.68 25.73
CA GLY A 53 -6.94 -9.34 26.26
C GLY A 53 -5.87 -8.54 25.51
N ALA A 54 -5.41 -9.03 24.35
CA ALA A 54 -4.49 -8.30 23.49
C ALA A 54 -5.04 -6.91 23.10
N LYS A 55 -4.12 -5.97 22.84
CA LYS A 55 -4.45 -4.61 22.38
C LYS A 55 -3.58 -4.27 21.18
N LEU A 56 -4.12 -3.46 20.27
CA LEU A 56 -3.35 -2.92 19.15
C LEU A 56 -2.41 -1.83 19.64
N ASN A 57 -1.16 -1.87 19.18
CA ASN A 57 -0.14 -0.87 19.52
C ASN A 57 0.03 0.11 18.35
N PRO A 58 -0.41 1.38 18.44
CA PRO A 58 -0.32 2.32 17.31
C PRO A 58 1.13 2.67 16.96
N ILE A 59 1.49 2.62 15.67
CA ILE A 59 2.78 3.12 15.16
C ILE A 59 2.68 4.47 14.47
N ARG A 60 1.53 4.73 13.82
CA ARG A 60 1.33 5.93 13.00
C ARG A 60 -0.14 6.14 12.72
N ASP A 61 -0.58 7.38 12.87
CA ASP A 61 -1.92 7.80 12.45
C ASP A 61 -2.05 7.76 10.91
N LEU A 62 -3.27 7.47 10.45
CA LEU A 62 -3.64 7.57 9.05
C LEU A 62 -4.27 8.94 8.76
N PRO A 63 -4.36 9.35 7.48
CA PRO A 63 -5.06 10.58 7.10
C PRO A 63 -6.54 10.61 7.54
N GLN A 64 -7.16 9.44 7.69
CA GLN A 64 -8.51 9.27 8.19
C GLN A 64 -8.56 9.53 9.70
N PRO A 65 -9.47 10.38 10.19
CA PRO A 65 -9.55 10.71 11.61
C PRO A 65 -9.71 9.48 12.50
N ARG A 66 -8.83 9.35 13.51
CA ARG A 66 -8.81 8.28 14.50
C ARG A 66 -8.44 6.89 13.98
N GLU A 67 -8.04 6.76 12.71
CA GLU A 67 -7.49 5.50 12.20
C GLU A 67 -5.96 5.49 12.34
N PHE A 68 -5.38 4.32 12.59
CA PHE A 68 -3.95 4.16 12.76
C PHE A 68 -3.46 2.83 12.19
N ALA A 69 -2.20 2.80 11.77
CA ALA A 69 -1.48 1.56 11.57
C ALA A 69 -0.96 1.06 12.92
N ALA A 70 -1.15 -0.23 13.22
CA ALA A 70 -0.66 -0.85 14.45
C ALA A 70 0.68 -1.58 14.23
N GLU A 71 1.41 -1.93 15.29
CA GLU A 71 2.64 -2.74 15.22
C GLU A 71 2.35 -4.14 14.70
N GLU A 72 1.17 -4.67 15.06
CA GLU A 72 0.70 -6.00 14.71
C GLU A 72 0.64 -6.19 13.19
N ARG A 73 1.01 -7.41 12.80
CA ARG A 73 0.91 -7.91 11.43
C ARG A 73 0.41 -9.33 11.46
N VAL A 74 -0.24 -9.74 10.38
CA VAL A 74 -0.70 -11.11 10.17
C VAL A 74 -0.13 -11.67 8.87
N THR A 75 -0.22 -12.98 8.73
CA THR A 75 0.02 -13.68 7.47
C THR A 75 -1.32 -14.15 6.92
N LEU A 76 -1.62 -13.75 5.68
CA LEU A 76 -2.80 -14.25 4.97
C LEU A 76 -2.41 -15.53 4.23
N VAL A 77 -3.10 -16.63 4.51
CA VAL A 77 -2.88 -17.92 3.84
C VAL A 77 -4.09 -18.24 2.98
N GLY A 78 -3.87 -18.44 1.69
CA GLY A 78 -4.93 -18.71 0.72
C GLY A 78 -5.05 -20.21 0.36
N PRO A 79 -6.14 -20.62 -0.32
CA PRO A 79 -6.41 -22.02 -0.66
C PRO A 79 -5.33 -22.73 -1.49
N ARG A 80 -4.48 -21.96 -2.19
CA ARG A 80 -3.35 -22.49 -2.98
C ARG A 80 -2.09 -22.78 -2.17
N LEU A 81 -2.18 -22.83 -0.84
CA LEU A 81 -1.04 -22.96 0.07
C LEU A 81 0.01 -21.86 -0.14
N ARG A 82 -0.44 -20.69 -0.59
CA ARG A 82 0.39 -19.49 -0.75
C ARG A 82 0.05 -18.51 0.36
N ALA A 83 1.09 -17.91 0.90
CA ALA A 83 0.99 -16.95 1.98
C ALA A 83 1.45 -15.56 1.53
N ILE A 84 0.84 -14.54 2.11
CA ILE A 84 1.32 -13.16 2.08
C ILE A 84 1.58 -12.75 3.52
N GLU A 85 2.86 -12.60 3.85
CA GLU A 85 3.31 -12.22 5.18
C GLU A 85 3.26 -10.70 5.38
N ASN A 86 3.42 -10.28 6.63
CA ASN A 86 3.58 -8.88 7.01
C ASN A 86 2.40 -7.97 6.60
N VAL A 87 1.18 -8.52 6.59
CA VAL A 87 -0.03 -7.74 6.32
C VAL A 87 -0.38 -6.90 7.54
N ARG A 88 -0.43 -5.59 7.36
CA ARG A 88 -0.60 -4.62 8.45
C ARG A 88 -1.99 -4.72 9.07
N VAL A 89 -2.08 -4.72 10.40
CA VAL A 89 -3.35 -4.47 11.11
C VAL A 89 -3.58 -2.97 11.21
N LEU A 90 -4.78 -2.52 10.84
CA LEU A 90 -5.25 -1.16 11.07
C LEU A 90 -6.23 -1.13 12.25
N GLY A 91 -6.10 -0.08 13.05
CA GLY A 91 -7.00 0.21 14.16
C GLY A 91 -7.85 1.45 13.92
N PRO A 92 -8.89 1.66 14.76
CA PRO A 92 -9.25 0.84 15.92
C PRO A 92 -9.93 -0.48 15.51
N LEU A 93 -10.21 -1.34 16.49
CA LEU A 93 -11.01 -2.55 16.26
C LEU A 93 -12.38 -2.19 15.68
N ARG A 94 -12.88 -3.03 14.79
CA ARG A 94 -14.18 -2.89 14.13
C ARG A 94 -15.17 -3.94 14.64
N SER A 95 -16.44 -3.79 14.27
CA SER A 95 -17.47 -4.79 14.58
C SER A 95 -17.30 -6.10 13.81
N PHE A 96 -16.53 -6.11 12.73
CA PHE A 96 -16.22 -7.29 11.93
C PHE A 96 -14.79 -7.20 11.37
N THR A 97 -14.21 -8.37 11.07
CA THR A 97 -12.90 -8.44 10.41
C THR A 97 -13.04 -8.24 8.90
N GLN A 98 -12.15 -7.43 8.33
CA GLN A 98 -12.11 -7.14 6.90
C GLN A 98 -10.68 -7.16 6.39
N VAL A 99 -10.46 -7.88 5.29
CA VAL A 99 -9.18 -7.91 4.58
C VAL A 99 -9.29 -7.13 3.29
N GLU A 100 -8.40 -6.17 3.08
CA GLU A 100 -8.32 -5.36 1.86
C GLU A 100 -7.04 -5.71 1.11
N ILE A 101 -7.21 -6.27 -0.10
CA ILE A 101 -6.12 -6.78 -0.92
C ILE A 101 -6.29 -6.38 -2.38
N SER A 102 -5.18 -6.29 -3.11
CA SER A 102 -5.21 -6.03 -4.55
C SER A 102 -5.69 -7.25 -5.34
N ARG A 103 -6.05 -7.04 -6.61
CA ARG A 103 -6.35 -8.14 -7.54
C ARG A 103 -5.15 -9.09 -7.70
N THR A 104 -3.93 -8.59 -7.63
CA THR A 104 -2.71 -9.40 -7.73
C THR A 104 -2.52 -10.27 -6.49
N ASP A 105 -2.73 -9.70 -5.30
CA ASP A 105 -2.68 -10.45 -4.04
C ASP A 105 -3.72 -11.56 -4.01
N ALA A 106 -4.95 -11.28 -4.49
CA ALA A 106 -6.00 -12.28 -4.59
C ALA A 106 -5.60 -13.46 -5.50
N ARG A 107 -4.95 -13.21 -6.65
CA ARG A 107 -4.44 -14.27 -7.52
C ARG A 107 -3.37 -15.13 -6.84
N ILE A 108 -2.47 -14.50 -6.06
CA ILE A 108 -1.43 -15.20 -5.29
C ILE A 108 -2.08 -16.13 -4.26
N LEU A 109 -3.05 -15.61 -3.50
CA LEU A 109 -3.79 -16.37 -2.50
C LEU A 109 -4.69 -17.44 -3.13
N GLY A 110 -5.02 -17.33 -4.43
CA GLY A 110 -5.89 -18.29 -5.11
C GLY A 110 -7.36 -18.03 -4.85
N MET A 111 -7.75 -16.77 -4.70
CA MET A 111 -9.10 -16.31 -4.44
C MET A 111 -9.57 -15.30 -5.49
N ASN A 112 -10.88 -15.13 -5.62
CA ASN A 112 -11.50 -14.15 -6.53
C ASN A 112 -12.50 -13.25 -5.79
N PRO A 113 -12.04 -12.38 -4.87
CA PRO A 113 -12.92 -11.50 -4.12
C PRO A 113 -13.57 -10.46 -5.06
N PRO A 114 -14.81 -10.02 -4.73
CA PRO A 114 -15.48 -8.94 -5.44
C PRO A 114 -14.81 -7.59 -5.18
N VAL A 115 -15.05 -6.60 -6.04
CA VAL A 115 -14.70 -5.20 -5.77
C VAL A 115 -15.82 -4.58 -4.96
N ARG A 116 -15.50 -4.04 -3.78
CA ARG A 116 -16.48 -3.50 -2.83
C ARG A 116 -15.97 -2.26 -2.13
N GLN A 117 -16.92 -1.45 -1.66
CA GLN A 117 -16.65 -0.43 -0.65
C GLN A 117 -16.46 -1.09 0.71
N SER A 118 -15.63 -0.49 1.56
CA SER A 118 -15.41 -0.95 2.94
C SER A 118 -16.74 -1.11 3.68
N GLY A 119 -16.92 -2.26 4.35
CA GLY A 119 -18.14 -2.64 5.07
C GLY A 119 -19.27 -3.22 4.23
N ASN A 120 -19.18 -3.26 2.90
CA ASN A 120 -20.14 -3.98 2.06
C ASN A 120 -19.75 -5.46 1.90
N LEU A 121 -20.19 -6.28 2.85
CA LEU A 121 -19.88 -7.72 2.92
C LEU A 121 -20.96 -8.66 2.33
N ARG A 122 -22.02 -8.14 1.69
CA ARG A 122 -23.10 -8.97 1.11
C ARG A 122 -22.73 -9.45 -0.28
N ASP A 123 -22.96 -10.70 -0.65
CA ASP A 123 -22.63 -11.22 -2.00
C ASP A 123 -23.42 -10.56 -3.13
#